data_AF-A0A0N1H1H0-F1
#
_entry.id   AF-A0A0N1H1H0-F1
#
_cell.length_a   1.000
_cell.length_b   1.000
_cell.length_c   1.000
_cell.angle_alpha   90.00
_cell.angle_beta   90.00
_cell.angle_gamma   90.00
#
_symmetry.space_group_name_H-M   'P 1'
#
loop_
_entity.id
_entity.type
_entity.pdbx_description
1 polymer ?
#
loop_
_entity_poly.entity_id
_entity_poly.type
_entity_poly.pdbx_seq_one_letter_code
_entity_poly.pdbx_strand_id
1 'polypeptide(L)'
;MPIFSDKSLKAAGFWNFLRKDITYALIHECPLKLRLERASSQPISDDDIANSMTLLLGRAINVVFGGHEDNVLPDIMEWRGTLSKQPFSRIDDRPFPTVRMIQDSQVAAMQYFYLAMCLLQPEERVESALEIYGLSMCSESVPVLVNSYGAMVFAAKWLQSSEEQQTLVDFLRSSERKTGWAVGALVSKLKEGWGESGAAALNR
;
A
#
# COMPACT_ATOMS: atom_id res chain seq x y z
N MET A 1 21.93 -2.05 20.36
CA MET A 1 20.80 -1.27 19.80
C MET A 1 20.25 -2.10 18.63
N PRO A 2 18.94 -2.37 18.48
CA PRO A 2 18.51 -3.34 17.47
C PRO A 2 18.61 -2.70 16.09
N ILE A 3 19.75 -2.93 15.43
CA ILE A 3 19.85 -2.87 13.99
C ILE A 3 18.98 -4.02 13.50
N PHE A 4 17.86 -3.74 12.84
CA PHE A 4 16.94 -4.78 12.36
C PHE A 4 17.45 -5.40 11.06
N SER A 5 18.70 -5.88 11.05
CA SER A 5 19.17 -6.85 10.05
C SER A 5 19.08 -8.30 10.57
N ASP A 6 18.63 -8.47 11.83
CA ASP A 6 18.55 -9.75 12.48
C ASP A 6 17.20 -10.41 12.16
N LYS A 7 17.21 -11.66 11.67
CA LYS A 7 16.04 -12.52 11.42
C LYS A 7 15.35 -12.94 12.74
N SER A 8 15.40 -12.08 13.74
CA SER A 8 14.85 -12.29 15.06
C SER A 8 13.32 -12.18 15.04
N LEU A 9 12.68 -12.91 15.95
CA LEU A 9 11.24 -12.81 16.17
C LEU A 9 10.81 -11.37 16.53
N LYS A 10 11.68 -10.61 17.21
CA LYS A 10 11.43 -9.20 17.55
C LYS A 10 11.37 -8.32 16.31
N ALA A 11 12.31 -8.50 15.38
CA ALA A 11 12.31 -7.78 14.10
C ALA A 11 11.06 -8.12 13.28
N ALA A 12 10.76 -9.42 13.14
CA ALA A 12 9.56 -9.87 12.44
C ALA A 12 8.27 -9.30 13.07
N GLY A 13 8.19 -9.30 14.40
CA GLY A 13 7.09 -8.68 15.14
C GLY A 13 6.96 -7.20 14.85
N PHE A 14 8.05 -6.44 14.92
CA PHE A 14 8.06 -5.01 14.61
C PHE A 14 7.52 -4.71 13.22
N TRP A 15 8.03 -5.38 12.19
CA TRP A 15 7.60 -5.16 10.81
C TRP A 15 6.13 -5.52 10.59
N ASN A 16 5.65 -6.61 11.21
CA ASN A 16 4.24 -7.00 11.15
C ASN A 16 3.32 -5.98 11.84
N PHE A 17 3.71 -5.47 13.02
CA PHE A 17 2.95 -4.43 13.69
C PHE A 17 2.96 -3.11 12.91
N LEU A 18 4.10 -2.74 12.31
CA LEU A 18 4.21 -1.53 11.50
C LEU A 18 3.30 -1.56 10.28
N ARG A 19 3.27 -2.67 9.53
CA ARG A 19 2.36 -2.78 8.37
C ARG A 19 0.88 -2.75 8.75
N LYS A 20 0.53 -3.31 9.92
CA LYS A 20 -0.83 -3.21 10.48
C LYS A 20 -1.18 -1.77 10.89
N ASP A 21 -0.26 -1.07 11.54
CA ASP A 21 -0.44 0.32 11.94
C ASP A 21 -0.56 1.24 10.72
N ILE A 22 0.23 1.00 9.66
CA ILE A 22 0.07 1.66 8.35
C ILE A 22 -1.32 1.42 7.78
N THR A 23 -1.79 0.16 7.75
CA THR A 23 -3.14 -0.17 7.25
C THR A 23 -4.22 0.59 8.05
N TYR A 24 -4.10 0.61 9.38
CA TYR A 24 -5.00 1.35 10.24
C TYR A 24 -4.95 2.86 9.96
N ALA A 25 -3.76 3.45 9.90
CA ALA A 25 -3.54 4.86 9.65
C ALA A 25 -4.10 5.32 8.30
N LEU A 26 -3.97 4.51 7.26
CA LEU A 26 -4.54 4.80 5.94
C LEU A 26 -6.07 4.74 5.96
N ILE A 27 -6.65 3.73 6.61
CA ILE A 27 -8.11 3.58 6.71
C ILE A 27 -8.71 4.72 7.53
N HIS A 28 -8.04 5.16 8.59
CA HIS A 28 -8.56 6.17 9.52
C HIS A 28 -8.00 7.58 9.31
N GLU A 29 -7.12 7.75 8.32
CA GLU A 29 -6.46 9.02 7.98
C GLU A 29 -5.85 9.70 9.21
N CYS A 30 -5.09 8.93 9.97
CA CYS A 30 -4.49 9.36 11.23
C CYS A 30 -2.99 9.07 11.24
N PRO A 31 -2.19 9.76 12.07
CA PRO A 31 -0.77 9.43 12.22
C PRO A 31 -0.59 8.02 12.79
N LEU A 32 0.59 7.44 12.54
CA LEU A 32 0.97 6.15 13.09
C LEU A 32 0.97 6.17 14.63
N LYS A 33 0.64 5.04 15.24
CA LYS A 33 0.76 4.85 16.70
C LYS A 33 2.18 4.44 17.09
N LEU A 34 2.89 3.79 16.17
CA LEU A 34 4.28 3.40 16.35
C LEU A 34 5.22 4.59 16.14
N ARG A 35 6.20 4.72 17.04
CA ARG A 35 7.27 5.72 16.93
C ARG A 35 8.40 5.19 16.07
N LEU A 36 8.71 5.91 14.99
CA LEU A 36 9.71 5.49 13.99
C LEU A 36 11.11 6.05 14.23
N GLU A 37 11.29 7.00 15.14
CA GLU A 37 12.55 7.72 15.42
C GLU A 37 13.77 6.82 15.62
N ARG A 38 13.55 5.60 16.13
CA ARG A 38 14.60 4.64 16.48
C ARG A 38 14.70 3.47 15.51
N ALA A 39 13.83 3.41 14.50
CA ALA A 39 13.80 2.33 13.55
C ALA A 39 14.67 2.67 12.34
N SER A 40 15.58 1.76 12.00
CA SER A 40 16.36 1.80 10.78
C SER A 40 16.41 0.42 10.15
N SER A 41 16.47 0.40 8.82
CA SER A 41 16.72 -0.80 8.02
C SER A 41 18.02 -0.56 7.26
N GLN A 42 18.93 -1.52 7.27
CA GLN A 42 20.10 -1.50 6.39
C GLN A 42 19.80 -2.39 5.18
N PRO A 43 19.86 -1.88 3.94
CA PRO A 43 19.43 -2.61 2.75
C PRO A 43 20.44 -3.69 2.35
N ILE A 44 20.56 -4.73 3.17
CA ILE A 44 21.47 -5.87 2.94
C ILE A 44 20.77 -6.95 2.10
N SER A 45 19.46 -7.12 2.31
CA SER A 45 18.61 -8.07 1.56
C SER A 45 17.44 -7.39 0.86
N ASP A 46 16.78 -8.10 -0.07
CA ASP A 46 15.57 -7.59 -0.74
C ASP A 46 14.44 -7.29 0.26
N ASP A 47 14.34 -8.06 1.34
CA ASP A 47 13.37 -7.80 2.42
C ASP A 47 13.72 -6.51 3.18
N ASP A 48 15.00 -6.21 3.36
CA ASP A 48 15.45 -4.98 4.01
C ASP A 48 15.16 -3.74 3.16
N ILE A 49 15.20 -3.87 1.82
CA ILE A 49 14.78 -2.83 0.87
C ILE A 49 13.26 -2.58 0.98
N ALA A 50 12.44 -3.62 1.12
CA ALA A 50 11.00 -3.46 1.35
C ALA A 50 10.71 -2.85 2.73
N ASN A 51 11.48 -3.24 3.75
CA ASN A 51 11.40 -2.69 5.09
C ASN A 51 11.80 -1.21 5.15
N SER A 52 12.83 -0.79 4.40
CA SER A 52 13.22 0.63 4.34
C SER A 52 12.12 1.48 3.71
N MET A 53 11.48 1.02 2.62
CA MET A 53 10.31 1.71 2.07
C MET A 53 9.12 1.74 3.04
N THR A 54 8.92 0.68 3.81
CA THR A 54 7.88 0.64 4.86
C THR A 54 8.09 1.74 5.89
N LEU A 55 9.34 2.02 6.29
CA LEU A 55 9.66 3.14 7.20
C LEU A 55 9.41 4.50 6.55
N LEU A 56 9.84 4.68 5.30
CA LEU A 56 9.66 5.94 4.57
C LEU A 56 8.18 6.27 4.37
N LEU A 57 7.37 5.28 4.01
CA LEU A 57 5.91 5.44 3.95
C LEU A 57 5.33 5.84 5.32
N GLY A 58 5.78 5.19 6.40
CA GLY A 58 5.32 5.55 7.74
C GLY A 58 5.66 7.00 8.13
N ARG A 59 6.81 7.52 7.71
CA ARG A 59 7.16 8.93 7.86
C ARG A 59 6.27 9.83 7.00
N ALA A 60 6.01 9.47 5.74
CA ALA A 60 5.09 10.20 4.87
C ALA A 60 3.68 10.30 5.46
N ILE A 61 3.17 9.21 6.04
CA ILE A 61 1.89 9.19 6.77
C ILE A 61 1.90 10.18 7.94
N ASN A 62 2.98 10.24 8.73
CA ASN A 62 3.09 11.18 9.85
C ASN A 62 3.23 12.64 9.40
N VAL A 63 3.86 12.90 8.27
CA VAL A 63 3.89 14.23 7.64
C VAL A 63 2.47 14.65 7.25
N VAL A 64 1.78 13.81 6.48
CA VAL A 64 0.46 14.15 5.92
C VAL A 64 -0.66 14.18 6.96
N PHE A 65 -0.74 13.19 7.85
CA PHE A 65 -1.83 13.08 8.85
C PHE A 65 -1.44 13.54 10.25
N GLY A 66 -0.15 13.62 10.57
CA GLY A 66 0.36 14.07 11.86
C GLY A 66 0.85 15.52 11.89
N GLY A 67 1.00 16.17 10.73
CA GLY A 67 1.52 17.53 10.64
C GLY A 67 3.01 17.66 10.98
N HIS A 68 3.79 16.59 10.81
CA HIS A 68 5.24 16.65 10.95
C HIS A 68 5.85 17.51 9.84
N GLU A 69 6.84 18.33 10.16
CA GLU A 69 7.50 19.26 9.21
C GLU A 69 8.58 18.58 8.34
N ASP A 70 8.82 17.28 8.52
CA ASP A 70 9.85 16.54 7.79
C ASP A 70 9.56 16.48 6.28
N ASN A 71 10.54 16.83 5.45
CA ASN A 71 10.46 16.58 4.00
C ASN A 71 11.03 15.19 3.67
N VAL A 72 10.16 14.19 3.60
CA VAL A 72 10.54 12.78 3.32
C VAL A 72 10.65 12.46 1.83
N LEU A 73 10.19 13.32 0.93
CA LEU A 73 10.17 13.04 -0.51
C LEU A 73 11.59 12.79 -1.09
N PRO A 74 12.64 13.56 -0.73
CA PRO A 74 14.00 13.27 -1.20
C PRO A 74 14.48 11.86 -0.83
N ASP A 75 14.25 11.43 0.42
CA ASP A 75 14.63 10.09 0.90
C ASP A 75 13.91 8.98 0.11
N ILE A 76 12.63 9.20 -0.23
CA ILE A 76 11.82 8.27 -1.05
C ILE A 76 12.38 8.18 -2.47
N MET A 77 12.77 9.32 -3.06
CA MET A 77 13.35 9.35 -4.40
C MET A 77 14.75 8.75 -4.44
N GLU A 78 15.58 9.00 -3.41
CA GLU A 78 16.86 8.33 -3.24
C GLU A 78 16.66 6.82 -3.12
N TRP A 79 15.74 6.38 -2.28
CA TRP A 79 15.37 4.98 -2.15
C TRP A 79 14.94 4.37 -3.49
N ARG A 80 14.12 5.08 -4.28
CA ARG A 80 13.68 4.62 -5.60
C ARG A 80 14.84 4.40 -6.57
N GLY A 81 15.91 5.20 -6.44
CA GLY A 81 17.15 5.07 -7.20
C GLY A 81 17.96 3.82 -6.83
N THR A 82 17.78 3.25 -5.63
CA THR A 82 18.46 2.02 -5.21
C THR A 82 17.89 0.75 -5.87
N LEU A 83 16.64 0.81 -6.36
CA LEU A 83 15.99 -0.30 -7.04
C LEU A 83 16.48 -0.42 -8.49
N SER A 84 17.39 -1.35 -8.72
CA SER A 84 17.94 -1.65 -10.05
C SER A 84 16.97 -2.42 -10.97
N LYS A 85 15.89 -3.01 -10.44
CA LYS A 85 15.03 -3.92 -11.20
C LYS A 85 13.71 -3.24 -11.57
N GLN A 86 13.52 -3.02 -12.87
CA GLN A 86 12.23 -2.70 -13.47
C GLN A 86 11.31 -3.93 -13.43
N PRO A 87 9.98 -3.77 -13.59
CA PRO A 87 9.08 -4.89 -13.82
C PRO A 87 9.61 -5.76 -14.96
N PHE A 88 9.59 -7.09 -14.80
CA PHE A 88 10.01 -8.00 -15.87
C PHE A 88 8.93 -8.13 -16.95
N SER A 89 7.69 -7.84 -16.59
CA SER A 89 6.56 -7.78 -17.51
C SER A 89 5.63 -6.64 -17.08
N ARG A 90 5.27 -5.81 -18.05
CA ARG A 90 4.27 -4.76 -17.92
C ARG A 90 3.39 -4.76 -19.15
N ILE A 91 2.07 -4.74 -18.93
CA ILE A 91 1.07 -4.53 -19.97
C ILE A 91 0.16 -3.43 -19.46
N ASP A 92 0.03 -2.34 -20.21
CA ASP A 92 -0.90 -1.26 -19.89
C ASP A 92 -2.30 -1.66 -20.40
N ASP A 93 -3.01 -2.46 -19.61
CA ASP A 93 -4.39 -2.86 -19.81
C ASP A 93 -5.37 -2.06 -18.93
N ARG A 94 -6.67 -2.29 -19.19
CA ARG A 94 -7.78 -1.65 -18.47
C ARG A 94 -8.53 -2.72 -17.68
N PRO A 95 -9.04 -2.40 -16.48
CA PRO A 95 -9.00 -1.07 -15.85
C PRO A 95 -7.70 -0.75 -15.11
N PHE A 96 -6.85 -1.75 -14.82
CA PHE A 96 -5.56 -1.58 -14.15
C PHE A 96 -4.45 -2.26 -14.94
N PRO A 97 -3.22 -1.75 -14.91
CA PRO A 97 -2.09 -2.36 -15.61
C PRO A 97 -1.72 -3.71 -15.01
N THR A 98 -1.28 -4.64 -15.84
CA THR A 98 -0.67 -5.90 -15.40
C THR A 98 0.82 -5.66 -15.16
N VAL A 99 1.24 -5.65 -13.89
CA VAL A 99 2.64 -5.41 -13.49
C VAL A 99 3.21 -6.59 -12.75
N ARG A 100 4.29 -7.19 -13.27
CA ARG A 100 4.94 -8.35 -12.65
C ARG A 100 6.39 -8.05 -12.28
N MET A 101 6.70 -8.28 -11.00
CA MET A 101 8.04 -8.17 -10.44
C MET A 101 8.62 -9.56 -10.20
N ILE A 102 9.96 -9.65 -10.15
CA ILE A 102 10.65 -10.94 -9.98
C ILE A 102 10.44 -11.48 -8.56
N GLN A 103 10.37 -10.59 -7.56
CA GLN A 103 10.26 -10.96 -6.14
C GLN A 103 9.09 -10.24 -5.47
N ASP A 104 8.43 -10.94 -4.55
CA ASP A 104 7.32 -10.42 -3.75
C ASP A 104 7.70 -9.19 -2.91
N SER A 105 8.92 -9.18 -2.35
CA SER A 105 9.44 -8.04 -1.59
C SER A 105 9.48 -6.76 -2.43
N GLN A 106 9.76 -6.89 -3.73
CA GLN A 106 9.74 -5.77 -4.66
C GLN A 106 8.32 -5.28 -4.94
N VAL A 107 7.35 -6.20 -5.05
CA VAL A 107 5.93 -5.82 -5.18
C VAL A 107 5.49 -5.02 -3.95
N ALA A 108 5.76 -5.53 -2.74
CA ALA A 108 5.42 -4.85 -1.49
C ALA A 108 6.10 -3.48 -1.38
N ALA A 109 7.37 -3.40 -1.74
CA ALA A 109 8.12 -2.15 -1.74
C ALA A 109 7.54 -1.13 -2.73
N MET A 110 7.25 -1.54 -3.97
CA MET A 110 6.70 -0.66 -4.99
C MET A 110 5.28 -0.18 -4.67
N GLN A 111 4.43 -1.03 -4.08
CA GLN A 111 3.11 -0.63 -3.60
C GLN A 111 3.22 0.51 -2.57
N TYR A 112 4.16 0.41 -1.63
CA TYR A 112 4.37 1.44 -0.62
C TYR A 112 5.04 2.70 -1.18
N PHE A 113 5.89 2.56 -2.20
CA PHE A 113 6.41 3.70 -2.95
C PHE A 113 5.28 4.49 -3.60
N TYR A 114 4.45 3.85 -4.43
CA TYR A 114 3.34 4.53 -5.11
C TYR A 114 2.30 5.09 -4.12
N LEU A 115 2.09 4.42 -2.99
CA LEU A 115 1.24 4.97 -1.93
C LEU A 115 1.84 6.24 -1.32
N ALA A 116 3.16 6.30 -1.13
CA ALA A 116 3.83 7.52 -0.67
C ALA A 116 3.72 8.63 -1.72
N MET A 117 3.79 8.31 -3.01
CA MET A 117 3.51 9.25 -4.09
C MET A 117 2.08 9.77 -4.05
N CYS A 118 1.07 8.91 -3.85
CA CYS A 118 -0.32 9.35 -3.66
C CYS A 118 -0.46 10.35 -2.47
N LEU A 119 0.28 10.12 -1.39
CA LEU A 119 0.25 10.99 -0.21
C LEU A 119 0.91 12.35 -0.48
N LEU A 120 2.08 12.36 -1.11
CA LEU A 120 2.96 13.52 -1.18
C LEU A 120 2.91 14.30 -2.51
N GLN A 121 2.45 13.69 -3.60
CA GLN A 121 2.45 14.27 -4.96
C GLN A 121 1.02 14.24 -5.53
N PRO A 122 0.21 15.30 -5.31
CA PRO A 122 -1.18 15.36 -5.75
C PRO A 122 -1.40 15.09 -7.24
N GLU A 123 -0.47 15.53 -8.07
CA GLU A 123 -0.44 15.41 -9.53
C GLU A 123 -0.20 13.97 -10.02
N GLU A 124 0.38 13.09 -9.20
CA GLU A 124 0.67 11.69 -9.57
C GLU A 124 -0.31 10.70 -8.92
N ARG A 125 -1.34 11.18 -8.21
CA ARG A 125 -2.24 10.35 -7.40
C ARG A 125 -2.98 9.29 -8.20
N VAL A 126 -3.46 9.67 -9.38
CA VAL A 126 -4.27 8.77 -10.22
C VAL A 126 -3.38 7.67 -10.77
N GLU A 127 -2.25 8.03 -11.38
CA GLU A 127 -1.27 7.11 -11.94
C GLU A 127 -0.74 6.16 -10.86
N SER A 128 -0.35 6.70 -9.71
CA SER A 128 0.14 5.91 -8.57
C SER A 128 -0.93 4.97 -8.01
N ALA A 129 -2.20 5.37 -7.98
CA ALA A 129 -3.28 4.49 -7.57
C ALA A 129 -3.42 3.29 -8.51
N LEU A 130 -3.37 3.52 -9.83
CA LEU A 130 -3.43 2.44 -10.82
C LEU A 130 -2.26 1.45 -10.67
N GLU A 131 -1.05 1.94 -10.39
CA GLU A 131 0.11 1.07 -10.11
C GLU A 131 -0.08 0.20 -8.87
N ILE A 132 -0.65 0.75 -7.78
CA ILE A 132 -0.95 -0.02 -6.56
C ILE A 132 -1.88 -1.18 -6.89
N TYR A 133 -2.92 -0.96 -7.68
CA TYR A 133 -3.86 -2.01 -8.08
C TYR A 133 -3.18 -3.05 -8.98
N GLY A 134 -2.45 -2.60 -10.01
CA GLY A 134 -1.76 -3.50 -10.93
C GLY A 134 -0.77 -4.44 -10.24
N LEU A 135 0.05 -3.89 -9.34
CA LEU A 135 0.99 -4.65 -8.52
C LEU A 135 0.28 -5.63 -7.58
N SER A 136 -0.81 -5.18 -6.93
CA SER A 136 -1.57 -6.01 -5.99
C SER A 136 -2.27 -7.17 -6.69
N MET A 137 -2.98 -6.90 -7.77
CA MET A 137 -3.81 -7.89 -8.46
C MET A 137 -2.98 -8.96 -9.19
N CYS A 138 -1.74 -8.62 -9.57
CA CYS A 138 -0.81 -9.56 -10.18
C CYS A 138 -0.02 -10.41 -9.16
N SER A 139 -0.10 -10.10 -7.87
CA SER A 139 0.68 -10.81 -6.85
C SER A 139 0.04 -12.14 -6.47
N GLU A 140 0.85 -13.20 -6.47
CA GLU A 140 0.42 -14.50 -5.95
C GLU A 140 0.63 -14.63 -4.43
N SER A 141 1.35 -13.68 -3.83
CA SER A 141 1.82 -13.74 -2.45
C SER A 141 0.78 -13.27 -1.45
N VAL A 142 0.34 -14.16 -0.56
CA VAL A 142 -0.64 -13.82 0.49
C VAL A 142 -0.15 -12.67 1.39
N PRO A 143 1.11 -12.62 1.86
CA PRO A 143 1.59 -11.50 2.66
C PRO A 143 1.56 -10.16 1.91
N VAL A 144 1.90 -10.13 0.62
CA VAL A 144 1.84 -8.91 -0.20
C VAL A 144 0.40 -8.43 -0.33
N LEU A 145 -0.53 -9.33 -0.66
CA LEU A 145 -1.95 -9.01 -0.80
C LEU A 145 -2.55 -8.44 0.48
N VAL A 146 -2.31 -9.09 1.62
CA VAL A 146 -2.86 -8.65 2.91
C VAL A 146 -2.31 -7.28 3.29
N ASN A 147 -1.02 -7.04 3.06
CA ASN A 147 -0.39 -5.75 3.36
C ASN A 147 -0.82 -4.64 2.38
N SER A 148 -1.29 -4.97 1.18
CA SER A 148 -1.75 -3.98 0.20
C SER A 148 -3.21 -3.53 0.41
N TYR A 149 -4.00 -4.21 1.24
CA TYR A 149 -5.41 -3.84 1.49
C TYR A 149 -5.58 -2.39 1.96
N GLY A 150 -4.77 -1.92 2.91
CA GLY A 150 -4.82 -0.53 3.35
C GLY A 150 -4.51 0.46 2.21
N ALA A 151 -3.49 0.16 1.41
CA ALA A 151 -3.10 0.98 0.26
C ALA A 151 -4.20 1.02 -0.81
N MET A 152 -4.74 -0.13 -1.19
CA MET A 152 -5.81 -0.24 -2.19
C MET A 152 -7.09 0.48 -1.76
N VAL A 153 -7.47 0.38 -0.48
CA VAL A 153 -8.66 1.07 0.04
C VAL A 153 -8.45 2.57 0.10
N PHE A 154 -7.26 3.03 0.50
CA PHE A 154 -6.96 4.45 0.54
C PHE A 154 -6.86 5.06 -0.87
N ALA A 155 -6.20 4.37 -1.79
CA ALA A 155 -6.02 4.80 -3.18
C ALA A 155 -7.34 4.86 -3.97
N ALA A 156 -8.40 4.21 -3.46
CA ALA A 156 -9.66 4.09 -4.17
C ALA A 156 -10.43 5.40 -4.33
N LYS A 157 -10.05 6.42 -3.56
CA LYS A 157 -10.54 7.80 -3.69
C LYS A 157 -10.27 8.41 -5.07
N TRP A 158 -9.26 7.88 -5.78
CA TRP A 158 -8.82 8.40 -7.07
C TRP A 158 -9.24 7.53 -8.25
N LEU A 159 -10.05 6.49 -8.03
CA LEU A 159 -10.69 5.76 -9.13
C LEU A 159 -11.72 6.64 -9.82
N GLN A 160 -11.69 6.66 -11.14
CA GLN A 160 -12.46 7.58 -11.97
C GLN A 160 -13.67 6.91 -12.63
N SER A 161 -13.66 5.59 -12.76
CA SER A 161 -14.71 4.85 -13.47
C SER A 161 -15.37 3.77 -12.61
N SER A 162 -16.66 3.50 -12.87
CA SER A 162 -17.39 2.41 -12.22
C SER A 162 -16.78 1.04 -12.55
N GLU A 163 -16.10 0.89 -13.70
CA GLU A 163 -15.36 -0.32 -14.08
C GLU A 163 -14.17 -0.58 -13.16
N GLU A 164 -13.35 0.44 -12.88
CA GLU A 164 -12.25 0.36 -11.90
C GLU A 164 -12.78 0.02 -10.51
N GLN A 165 -13.82 0.73 -10.07
CA GLN A 165 -14.45 0.54 -8.75
C GLN A 165 -14.99 -0.89 -8.58
N GLN A 166 -15.72 -1.39 -9.58
CA GLN A 166 -16.27 -2.74 -9.56
C GLN A 166 -15.16 -3.80 -9.62
N THR A 167 -14.12 -3.58 -10.43
CA THR A 167 -12.98 -4.50 -10.51
C THR A 167 -12.23 -4.59 -9.17
N LEU A 168 -12.05 -3.48 -8.47
CA LEU A 168 -11.47 -3.50 -7.13
C LEU A 168 -12.35 -4.27 -6.13
N VAL A 169 -13.67 -4.05 -6.15
CA VAL A 169 -14.62 -4.75 -5.26
C VAL A 169 -14.59 -6.27 -5.52
N ASP A 170 -14.64 -6.69 -6.78
CA ASP A 170 -14.61 -8.09 -7.15
C ASP A 170 -13.28 -8.74 -6.79
N PHE A 171 -12.17 -8.04 -7.01
CA PHE A 171 -10.85 -8.49 -6.58
C PHE A 171 -10.79 -8.70 -5.06
N LEU A 172 -11.17 -7.69 -4.27
CA LEU A 172 -11.15 -7.79 -2.80
C LEU A 172 -11.98 -9.00 -2.32
N ARG A 173 -13.22 -9.15 -2.81
CA ARG A 173 -14.09 -10.28 -2.47
C ARG A 173 -13.49 -11.62 -2.85
N SER A 174 -12.88 -11.71 -4.04
CA SER A 174 -12.22 -12.94 -4.49
C SER A 174 -11.00 -13.29 -3.63
N SER A 175 -10.30 -12.27 -3.13
CA SER A 175 -9.08 -12.42 -2.34
C SER A 175 -9.33 -12.99 -0.94
N GLU A 176 -10.52 -12.78 -0.36
CA GLU A 176 -10.89 -13.29 0.97
C GLU A 176 -10.75 -14.81 1.07
N ARG A 177 -11.12 -15.56 0.01
CA ARG A 177 -10.92 -17.02 -0.04
C ARG A 177 -9.45 -17.42 -0.01
N LYS A 178 -8.58 -16.61 -0.62
CA LYS A 178 -7.15 -16.88 -0.73
C LYS A 178 -6.40 -16.50 0.54
N THR A 179 -6.77 -15.38 1.16
CA THR A 179 -6.03 -14.82 2.31
C THR A 179 -6.64 -15.21 3.65
N GLY A 180 -7.92 -15.54 3.70
CA GLY A 180 -8.69 -15.76 4.94
C GLY A 180 -9.01 -14.47 5.70
N TRP A 181 -8.68 -13.30 5.14
CA TRP A 181 -8.96 -12.00 5.75
C TRP A 181 -10.31 -11.48 5.29
N ALA A 182 -11.19 -11.17 6.24
CA ALA A 182 -12.49 -10.60 5.95
C ALA A 182 -12.35 -9.20 5.33
N VAL A 183 -12.89 -9.00 4.12
CA VAL A 183 -12.83 -7.71 3.42
C VAL A 183 -14.16 -6.96 3.42
N GLY A 184 -15.23 -7.54 3.98
CA GLY A 184 -16.59 -6.98 3.93
C GLY A 184 -16.66 -5.53 4.42
N ALA A 185 -16.02 -5.21 5.54
CA ALA A 185 -15.98 -3.84 6.07
C ALA A 185 -15.23 -2.87 5.15
N LEU A 186 -14.17 -3.33 4.48
CA LEU A 186 -13.43 -2.53 3.51
C LEU A 186 -14.30 -2.22 2.29
N VAL A 187 -14.99 -3.22 1.76
CA VAL A 187 -15.90 -3.06 0.60
C VAL A 187 -17.05 -2.12 0.91
N SER A 188 -17.67 -2.23 2.09
CA SER A 188 -18.73 -1.29 2.51
C SER A 188 -18.22 0.14 2.55
N LYS A 189 -17.04 0.35 3.16
CA LYS A 189 -16.41 1.68 3.22
C LYS A 189 -16.11 2.26 1.84
N LEU A 190 -15.65 1.45 0.89
CA LEU A 190 -15.40 1.88 -0.49
C LEU A 190 -16.69 2.38 -1.16
N LYS A 191 -17.77 1.58 -1.06
CA LYS A 191 -19.07 1.91 -1.64
C LYS A 191 -19.68 3.17 -1.02
N GLU A 192 -19.53 3.35 0.29
CA GLU A 192 -19.90 4.60 0.98
C GLU A 192 -19.10 5.79 0.44
N GLY A 193 -17.78 5.64 0.27
CA GLY A 193 -16.90 6.68 -0.26
C GLY A 193 -17.21 7.10 -1.70
N TRP A 194 -17.71 6.18 -2.53
CA TRP A 194 -18.11 6.46 -3.92
C TRP A 194 -19.57 6.90 -4.06
N GLY A 195 -20.34 6.95 -2.96
CA GLY A 195 -21.75 7.35 -2.97
C GLY A 195 -22.71 6.26 -3.47
N GLU A 196 -22.30 4.98 -3.50
CA GLU A 196 -23.15 3.86 -3.94
C GLU A 196 -24.15 3.39 -2.88
N SER A 197 -24.07 3.91 -1.64
CA SER A 197 -24.88 3.45 -0.50
C SER A 197 -26.36 3.89 -0.51
N GLY A 198 -26.88 4.41 -1.62
CA GLY A 198 -28.25 4.99 -1.69
C GLY A 198 -29.20 4.42 -2.76
N ALA A 199 -28.74 3.62 -3.73
CA ALA A 199 -29.61 3.22 -4.85
C ALA A 199 -30.58 2.06 -4.53
N ALA A 200 -30.39 1.36 -3.41
CA ALA A 200 -31.22 0.20 -3.03
C ALA A 200 -32.38 0.54 -2.06
N ALA A 201 -32.49 1.78 -1.57
CA ALA A 201 -33.45 2.16 -0.54
C ALA A 201 -34.67 2.97 -1.03
N LEU A 202 -34.80 3.23 -2.34
CA LEU A 202 -35.90 4.02 -2.92
C LEU A 202 -36.87 3.25 -3.83
N ASN A 203 -36.82 1.91 -3.84
CA ASN A 203 -37.78 1.08 -4.58
C ASN A 203 -38.38 -0.03 -3.70
N ARG A 204 -38.98 0.34 -2.56
CA ARG A 204 -39.99 -0.48 -1.87
C ARG A 204 -41.10 0.39 -1.31
#